data_AF-A0A316YLD0-F1
#
_entry.id   AF-A0A316YLD0-F1
#
_cell.length_a   1.000
_cell.length_b   1.000
_cell.length_c   1.000
_cell.angle_alpha   90.00
_cell.angle_beta   90.00
_cell.angle_gamma   90.00
#
_symmetry.space_group_name_H-M   'P 1'
#
loop_
_entity.id
_entity.type
_entity.pdbx_description
1 polymer ?
#
loop_
_entity_poly.entity_id
_entity_poly.type
_entity_poly.pdbx_seq_one_letter_code
_entity_poly.pdbx_strand_id
1 'polypeptide(L)'
;MWPFGKGKEEGGRDQSDEVARRPAPSAGADQCPVDDKTRQAWLSQHRSERGESSSSAAAASARAFLASQRGPDEYEDPVPRGKAANVAPSKLSTDRVISSIPRFLSTSGEQQTQREELEEGSGNWVYPSPAQFYNAMARKNHDPKAEDMNIVVPIHNAVNERAWKQILEWESIAGGSEVCGGPKLVSFQGRPKDITWKAWLRSLVGYQLPFDRHDWEVDRCGKRVKYVIDFYSGRGNSLSFYLDTRPSPATLEGCLLRVQMAFRRAFTRVEK
;
A
#
# COMPACT_ATOMS: atom_id res chain seq x y z
N MET A 1 -29.41 -31.43 34.24
CA MET A 1 -30.62 -31.15 35.04
C MET A 1 -31.47 -30.17 34.25
N TRP A 2 -32.59 -30.65 33.71
CA TRP A 2 -33.74 -29.89 33.14
C TRP A 2 -34.39 -28.98 34.22
N PRO A 3 -35.33 -28.02 33.95
CA PRO A 3 -36.51 -28.12 33.05
C PRO A 3 -36.79 -26.88 32.16
N PHE A 4 -37.31 -26.98 30.93
CA PHE A 4 -38.67 -27.30 30.43
C PHE A 4 -39.80 -26.37 30.91
N GLY A 5 -40.42 -25.67 29.94
CA GLY A 5 -41.76 -25.08 30.02
C GLY A 5 -42.34 -24.87 28.62
N LYS A 6 -43.36 -25.65 28.26
CA LYS A 6 -44.14 -25.63 27.00
C LYS A 6 -45.52 -24.98 27.23
N GLY A 7 -46.11 -24.44 26.15
CA GLY A 7 -47.55 -24.14 25.97
C GLY A 7 -47.81 -22.64 25.78
N LYS A 8 -48.60 -22.14 24.81
CA LYS A 8 -49.81 -22.67 24.17
C LYS A 8 -50.17 -21.82 22.91
N GLU A 9 -50.68 -22.44 21.85
CA GLU A 9 -51.49 -21.84 20.76
C GLU A 9 -52.83 -21.31 21.37
N GLU A 10 -53.64 -20.41 20.80
CA GLU A 10 -53.99 -20.12 19.41
C GLU A 10 -54.86 -18.82 19.39
N GLY A 11 -54.92 -18.10 18.26
CA GLY A 11 -56.11 -17.31 17.89
C GLY A 11 -55.93 -15.81 17.57
N GLY A 12 -56.16 -15.44 16.30
CA GLY A 12 -56.97 -14.25 16.00
C GLY A 12 -56.38 -13.12 15.15
N ARG A 13 -56.54 -13.26 13.82
CA ARG A 13 -57.05 -12.26 12.85
C ARG A 13 -56.22 -11.01 12.47
N ASP A 14 -55.83 -11.03 11.20
CA ASP A 14 -55.79 -9.96 10.20
C ASP A 14 -55.58 -8.51 10.67
N GLN A 15 -54.36 -8.02 10.43
CA GLN A 15 -54.16 -6.65 9.98
C GLN A 15 -53.10 -6.63 8.89
N SER A 16 -53.52 -6.04 7.76
CA SER A 16 -52.79 -5.80 6.54
C SER A 16 -51.52 -4.98 6.78
N ASP A 17 -50.35 -5.59 6.54
CA ASP A 17 -49.09 -4.87 6.43
C ASP A 17 -48.52 -4.98 5.01
N GLU A 18 -48.35 -3.80 4.45
CA GLU A 18 -47.79 -3.45 3.16
C GLU A 18 -46.39 -4.07 2.98
N VAL A 19 -46.27 -5.01 2.03
CA VAL A 19 -44.99 -5.60 1.63
C VAL A 19 -44.16 -4.53 0.91
N ALA A 20 -43.38 -3.78 1.69
CA ALA A 20 -42.27 -2.98 1.17
C ALA A 20 -41.26 -3.93 0.51
N ARG A 21 -41.29 -3.97 -0.83
CA ARG A 21 -40.27 -4.61 -1.66
C ARG A 21 -38.90 -4.05 -1.29
N ARG A 22 -38.08 -4.87 -0.62
CA ARG A 22 -36.64 -4.59 -0.49
C ARG A 22 -36.02 -4.62 -1.90
N PRO A 23 -35.36 -3.55 -2.37
CA PRO A 23 -34.55 -3.65 -3.57
C PRO A 23 -33.35 -4.55 -3.28
N ALA A 24 -33.08 -5.47 -4.20
CA ALA A 24 -31.91 -6.33 -4.21
C ALA A 24 -30.61 -5.50 -4.14
N PRO A 25 -29.53 -6.01 -3.53
CA PRO A 25 -28.24 -5.33 -3.57
C PRO A 25 -27.73 -5.35 -5.02
N SER A 26 -27.73 -4.18 -5.67
CA SER A 26 -27.15 -3.99 -6.99
C SER A 26 -25.66 -4.27 -6.94
N ALA A 27 -25.24 -5.15 -7.85
CA ALA A 27 -23.86 -5.50 -8.12
C ALA A 27 -22.96 -4.29 -8.41
N GLY A 28 -21.70 -4.42 -7.95
CA GLY A 28 -20.49 -4.06 -8.68
C GLY A 28 -20.38 -2.67 -9.32
N ALA A 29 -19.68 -1.76 -8.64
CA ALA A 29 -18.83 -0.77 -9.29
C ALA A 29 -17.77 -0.26 -8.30
N ASP A 30 -16.50 -0.46 -8.65
CA ASP A 30 -15.40 0.49 -8.47
C ASP A 30 -15.31 1.30 -7.18
N GLN A 31 -14.90 0.67 -6.09
CA GLN A 31 -14.27 1.42 -5.00
C GLN A 31 -12.87 1.85 -5.44
N CYS A 32 -12.83 3.00 -6.11
CA CYS A 32 -11.60 3.77 -6.26
C CYS A 32 -11.04 4.06 -4.86
N PRO A 33 -9.72 3.86 -4.64
CA PRO A 33 -9.10 3.89 -3.31
C PRO A 33 -8.99 5.29 -2.69
N VAL A 34 -9.62 6.30 -3.28
CA VAL A 34 -9.66 7.67 -2.80
C VAL A 34 -11.12 7.98 -2.52
N ASP A 35 -11.43 8.39 -1.30
CA ASP A 35 -12.79 8.73 -0.90
C ASP A 35 -13.37 9.84 -1.80
N ASP A 36 -14.68 9.79 -2.03
CA ASP A 36 -15.35 10.70 -2.95
C ASP A 36 -15.17 12.18 -2.56
N LYS A 37 -14.95 12.47 -1.27
CA LYS A 37 -14.71 13.83 -0.78
C LYS A 37 -13.32 14.32 -1.16
N THR A 38 -12.28 13.48 -1.05
CA THR A 38 -10.92 13.76 -1.53
C THR A 38 -10.89 13.86 -3.06
N ARG A 39 -11.64 13.01 -3.76
CA ARG A 39 -11.81 13.11 -5.22
C ARG A 39 -12.52 14.41 -5.63
N GLN A 40 -13.58 14.81 -4.93
CA GLN A 40 -14.32 16.03 -5.23
C GLN A 40 -13.51 17.30 -4.89
N ALA A 41 -12.75 17.29 -3.79
CA ALA A 41 -11.81 18.36 -3.48
C ALA A 41 -10.78 18.53 -4.61
N TRP A 42 -10.21 17.42 -5.10
CA TRP A 42 -9.31 17.38 -6.25
C TRP A 42 -9.97 17.92 -7.54
N LEU A 43 -11.21 17.51 -7.86
CA LEU A 43 -11.94 17.98 -9.03
C LEU A 43 -12.32 19.47 -8.93
N SER A 44 -12.66 19.97 -7.74
CA SER A 44 -13.09 21.36 -7.53
C SER A 44 -11.93 22.35 -7.63
N GLN A 45 -10.75 21.98 -7.14
CA GLN A 45 -9.52 22.77 -7.30
C GLN A 45 -8.99 22.79 -8.74
N HIS A 46 -9.41 21.84 -9.58
CA HIS A 46 -8.92 21.70 -10.96
C HIS A 46 -9.98 21.90 -12.05
N ARG A 47 -11.23 22.25 -11.70
CA ARG A 47 -12.28 22.62 -12.68
C ARG A 47 -12.10 24.04 -13.24
N SER A 48 -11.47 24.93 -12.47
CA SER A 48 -11.30 26.34 -12.87
C SER A 48 -10.04 26.61 -13.70
N GLU A 49 -9.18 25.62 -13.86
CA GLU A 49 -7.93 25.74 -14.63
C GLU A 49 -7.66 24.46 -15.43
N ARG A 50 -8.45 24.23 -16.48
CA ARG A 50 -7.95 23.69 -17.77
C ARG A 50 -9.06 23.49 -18.80
N GLY A 51 -8.92 24.20 -19.92
CA GLY A 51 -9.15 23.57 -21.21
C GLY A 51 -8.27 22.33 -21.35
N GLU A 52 -8.84 21.31 -21.96
CA GLU A 52 -8.36 19.93 -22.06
C GLU A 52 -6.86 19.80 -22.38
N SER A 53 -6.06 19.27 -21.44
CA SER A 53 -4.81 18.50 -21.64
C SER A 53 -3.90 18.57 -20.40
N SER A 54 -4.03 17.65 -19.44
CA SER A 54 -3.02 17.55 -18.36
C SER A 54 -2.97 16.28 -17.53
N SER A 55 -3.85 15.31 -17.76
CA SER A 55 -3.81 14.05 -17.01
C SER A 55 -2.56 13.21 -17.30
N SER A 56 -1.80 13.50 -18.38
CA SER A 56 -0.60 12.75 -18.73
C SER A 56 0.67 13.22 -17.99
N ALA A 57 0.80 14.50 -17.65
CA ALA A 57 2.07 15.07 -17.14
C ALA A 57 2.35 14.70 -15.67
N ALA A 58 1.32 14.67 -14.82
CA ALA A 58 1.46 14.25 -13.42
C ALA A 58 1.68 12.72 -13.30
N ALA A 59 0.99 11.94 -14.14
CA ALA A 59 1.22 10.50 -14.25
C ALA A 59 2.62 10.18 -14.83
N ALA A 60 3.11 10.98 -15.79
CA ALA A 60 4.47 10.89 -16.31
C ALA A 60 5.51 11.26 -15.25
N SER A 61 5.26 12.27 -14.43
CA SER A 61 6.19 12.68 -13.36
C SER A 61 6.26 11.65 -12.23
N ALA A 62 5.13 11.05 -11.84
CA ALA A 62 5.12 9.93 -10.88
C ALA A 62 5.79 8.66 -11.45
N ARG A 63 5.57 8.37 -12.74
CA ARG A 63 6.25 7.26 -13.44
C ARG A 63 7.75 7.49 -13.61
N ALA A 64 8.17 8.72 -13.93
CA ALA A 64 9.57 9.11 -14.05
C ALA A 64 10.28 9.10 -12.69
N PHE A 65 9.61 9.57 -11.64
CA PHE A 65 10.12 9.52 -10.27
C PHE A 65 10.39 8.08 -9.81
N LEU A 66 9.46 7.15 -10.07
CA LEU A 66 9.63 5.73 -9.74
C LEU A 66 10.64 5.02 -10.66
N ALA A 67 10.81 5.48 -11.90
CA ALA A 67 11.83 4.98 -12.84
C ALA A 67 13.24 5.54 -12.55
N SER A 68 13.36 6.69 -11.89
CA SER A 68 14.63 7.38 -11.59
C SER A 68 15.51 6.69 -10.53
N GLN A 69 15.12 5.50 -10.04
CA GLN A 69 15.99 4.64 -9.22
C GLN A 69 17.07 3.90 -10.04
N ARG A 70 17.11 4.08 -11.37
CA ARG A 70 18.26 3.69 -12.21
C ARG A 70 19.21 4.88 -12.39
N GLY A 71 20.50 4.61 -12.20
CA GLY A 71 21.59 5.57 -12.46
C GLY A 71 21.66 5.98 -13.94
N PRO A 72 22.48 6.99 -14.25
CA PRO A 72 22.32 7.83 -15.42
C PRO A 72 22.92 7.17 -16.65
N ASP A 73 22.15 7.10 -17.73
CA ASP A 73 22.68 7.43 -19.05
C ASP A 73 21.55 7.97 -19.93
N GLU A 74 21.96 8.92 -20.74
CA GLU A 74 21.28 9.54 -21.89
C GLU A 74 20.38 10.78 -21.70
N TYR A 75 20.73 11.74 -22.56
CA TYR A 75 20.37 13.13 -22.71
C TYR A 75 19.06 13.23 -23.50
N GLU A 76 18.04 13.91 -22.96
CA GLU A 76 16.84 14.28 -23.71
C GLU A 76 16.52 15.78 -23.47
N ASP A 77 16.29 16.47 -24.59
CA ASP A 77 16.12 17.92 -24.76
C ASP A 77 14.89 18.52 -24.02
N PRO A 78 14.84 19.86 -23.81
CA PRO A 78 13.87 20.48 -22.92
C PRO A 78 12.51 20.75 -23.60
N VAL A 79 11.44 20.16 -23.06
CA VAL A 79 10.04 20.51 -23.38
C VAL A 79 9.64 21.83 -22.67
N PRO A 80 8.86 22.74 -23.29
CA PRO A 80 8.62 24.08 -22.73
C PRO A 80 7.69 24.04 -21.51
N ARG A 81 8.12 24.73 -20.44
CA ARG A 81 7.42 24.84 -19.14
C ARG A 81 6.28 25.85 -19.19
N GLY A 82 5.05 25.40 -18.94
CA GLY A 82 3.96 26.25 -18.47
C GLY A 82 4.23 26.73 -17.04
N LYS A 83 3.89 27.98 -16.74
CA LYS A 83 4.13 28.63 -15.44
C LYS A 83 3.29 27.98 -14.33
N ALA A 84 3.86 27.03 -13.60
CA ALA A 84 3.35 26.59 -12.30
C ALA A 84 3.96 27.48 -11.20
N ALA A 85 3.16 27.81 -10.18
CA ALA A 85 3.62 28.60 -9.04
C ALA A 85 4.77 27.88 -8.32
N ASN A 86 5.94 28.53 -8.21
CA ASN A 86 7.09 28.04 -7.46
C ASN A 86 6.71 27.91 -5.97
N VAL A 87 6.52 26.68 -5.50
CA VAL A 87 6.43 26.40 -4.07
C VAL A 87 7.85 26.32 -3.56
N ALA A 88 8.29 27.34 -2.82
CA ALA A 88 9.60 27.29 -2.19
C ALA A 88 9.70 26.07 -1.24
N PRO A 89 10.84 25.36 -1.17
CA PRO A 89 11.03 24.19 -0.29
C PRO A 89 10.68 24.46 1.18
N SER A 90 10.79 25.72 1.64
CA SER A 90 10.42 26.18 2.97
C SER A 90 8.91 26.17 3.27
N LYS A 91 8.05 25.91 2.27
CA LYS A 91 6.59 25.84 2.42
C LYS A 91 6.05 24.40 2.48
N LEU A 92 6.91 23.39 2.46
CA LEU A 92 6.48 22.00 2.58
C LEU A 92 5.98 21.70 3.99
N SER A 93 4.90 20.94 4.10
CA SER A 93 4.40 20.50 5.41
C SER A 93 5.46 19.67 6.14
N THR A 94 5.54 19.90 7.44
CA THR A 94 6.39 19.14 8.37
C THR A 94 5.59 18.09 9.13
N ASP A 95 4.27 18.03 8.90
CA ASP A 95 3.37 17.10 9.56
C ASP A 95 3.68 15.67 9.14
N ARG A 96 3.66 14.78 10.13
CA ARG A 96 3.94 13.36 9.97
C ARG A 96 2.67 12.56 10.14
N VAL A 97 2.64 11.39 9.53
CA VAL A 97 1.47 10.50 9.55
C VAL A 97 1.86 9.18 10.19
N ILE A 98 1.12 8.79 11.23
CA ILE A 98 1.25 7.49 11.88
C ILE A 98 0.69 6.42 10.92
N SER A 99 1.48 5.38 10.66
CA SER A 99 1.05 4.24 9.84
C SER A 99 0.14 3.29 10.61
N SER A 100 -0.54 2.38 9.90
CA SER A 100 -1.21 1.24 10.53
C SER A 100 -0.25 0.09 10.91
N ILE A 101 1.04 0.23 10.57
CA ILE A 101 2.04 -0.83 10.64
C ILE A 101 2.68 -0.85 12.04
N PRO A 102 2.47 -1.92 12.84
CA PRO A 102 3.09 -2.04 14.15
C PRO A 102 4.61 -2.15 14.02
N ARG A 103 5.35 -1.39 14.83
CA ARG A 103 6.81 -1.45 14.84
C ARG A 103 7.28 -2.54 15.81
N PHE A 104 8.29 -3.30 15.40
CA PHE A 104 8.97 -4.20 16.33
C PHE A 104 9.84 -3.37 17.29
N LEU A 105 9.56 -3.48 18.59
CA LEU A 105 10.38 -2.90 19.65
C LEU A 105 11.23 -4.01 20.26
N SER A 106 12.55 -3.97 20.05
CA SER A 106 13.47 -4.90 20.71
C SER A 106 13.41 -4.67 22.22
N THR A 107 13.02 -5.69 22.99
CA THR A 107 12.98 -5.66 24.46
C THR A 107 14.34 -5.87 25.12
N SER A 108 15.39 -6.12 24.35
CA SER A 108 16.78 -6.27 24.80
C SER A 108 17.58 -5.00 24.52
N GLY A 109 18.16 -4.42 25.57
CA GLY A 109 18.73 -3.07 25.65
C GLY A 109 19.94 -2.69 24.78
N GLU A 110 20.09 -3.23 23.58
CA GLU A 110 21.19 -2.89 22.64
C GLU A 110 20.63 -2.37 21.32
N GLN A 111 20.20 -1.11 21.32
CA GLN A 111 20.29 -0.12 20.23
C GLN A 111 19.48 1.12 20.63
N GLN A 112 20.00 1.84 21.62
CA GLN A 112 19.50 3.15 22.05
C GLN A 112 19.89 4.29 21.10
N THR A 113 20.39 4.01 19.89
CA THR A 113 20.83 5.03 18.92
C THR A 113 19.75 5.50 17.95
N GLN A 114 18.49 5.10 18.14
CA GLN A 114 17.32 5.77 17.54
C GLN A 114 16.40 6.35 18.63
N ARG A 115 16.98 6.77 19.76
CA ARG A 115 16.29 7.60 20.75
C ARG A 115 16.21 9.02 20.25
N GLU A 116 15.16 9.31 19.48
CA GLU A 116 14.47 10.61 19.40
C GLU A 116 13.24 10.45 18.47
N GLU A 117 12.44 9.43 18.76
CA GLU A 117 11.12 9.26 18.13
C GLU A 117 10.20 8.45 19.06
N LEU A 118 10.20 8.87 20.33
CA LEU A 118 9.32 8.41 21.40
C LEU A 118 8.29 9.51 21.68
N GLU A 119 7.64 10.03 20.66
CA GLU A 119 6.54 10.99 20.79
C GLU A 119 5.45 10.60 19.80
N GLU A 120 4.69 9.57 20.20
CA GLU A 120 3.30 9.26 19.82
C GLU A 120 3.06 7.80 20.27
N GLY A 121 2.33 7.63 21.37
CA GLY A 121 2.14 6.36 22.09
C GLY A 121 1.44 5.22 21.34
N SER A 122 1.41 5.24 20.01
CA SER A 122 0.79 4.21 19.16
C SER A 122 1.63 2.93 19.03
N GLY A 123 2.96 3.03 19.12
CA GLY A 123 3.86 1.91 18.85
C GLY A 123 3.98 1.52 17.36
N ASN A 124 3.42 2.34 16.46
CA ASN A 124 3.45 2.11 15.01
C ASN A 124 4.62 2.85 14.35
N TRP A 125 4.91 2.50 13.09
CA TRP A 125 5.84 3.27 12.25
C TRP A 125 5.23 4.65 11.92
N VAL A 126 6.06 5.68 11.82
CA VAL A 126 5.63 7.03 11.45
C VAL A 126 6.30 7.43 10.14
N TYR A 127 5.50 7.81 9.14
CA TYR A 127 6.01 8.21 7.83
C TYR A 127 6.71 9.57 7.88
N PRO A 128 7.73 9.81 7.01
CA PRO A 128 8.38 11.10 6.91
C PRO A 128 7.40 12.15 6.36
N SER A 129 7.52 13.39 6.81
CA SER A 129 6.76 14.51 6.27
C SER A 129 7.20 14.88 4.84
N PRO A 130 6.38 15.62 4.06
CA PRO A 130 6.77 16.14 2.75
C PRO A 130 8.12 16.87 2.75
N ALA A 131 8.37 17.71 3.76
CA ALA A 131 9.66 18.39 3.92
C ALA A 131 10.81 17.42 4.18
N GLN A 132 10.62 16.42 5.05
CA GLN A 132 11.64 15.41 5.34
C GLN A 132 11.95 14.55 4.10
N PHE A 133 10.92 14.16 3.35
CA PHE A 133 11.05 13.36 2.14
C PHE A 133 11.80 14.15 1.05
N TYR A 134 11.41 15.40 0.80
CA TYR A 134 12.13 16.31 -0.10
C TYR A 134 13.61 16.44 0.25
N ASN A 135 13.91 16.76 1.51
CA ASN A 135 15.28 16.92 1.98
C ASN A 135 16.09 15.61 1.85
N ALA A 136 15.47 14.46 2.09
CA ALA A 136 16.12 13.17 1.93
C ALA A 136 16.49 12.86 0.47
N MET A 137 15.64 13.26 -0.48
CA MET A 137 15.92 13.10 -1.91
C MET A 137 16.97 14.09 -2.40
N ALA A 138 16.88 15.35 -1.99
CA ALA A 138 17.87 16.38 -2.33
C ALA A 138 19.27 15.97 -1.85
N ARG A 139 19.40 15.38 -0.66
CA ARG A 139 20.68 14.83 -0.16
C ARG A 139 21.23 13.68 -1.00
N LYS A 140 20.36 12.93 -1.69
CA LYS A 140 20.75 11.84 -2.59
C LYS A 140 21.02 12.32 -4.02
N ASN A 141 21.14 13.64 -4.20
CA ASN A 141 21.36 14.28 -5.50
C ASN A 141 20.28 13.90 -6.54
N HIS A 142 19.07 13.62 -6.06
CA HIS A 142 17.88 13.64 -6.91
C HIS A 142 17.40 15.09 -7.04
N ASP A 143 16.68 15.41 -8.12
CA ASP A 143 16.08 16.73 -8.36
C ASP A 143 14.57 16.71 -8.02
N PRO A 144 14.20 16.64 -6.73
CA PRO A 144 12.80 16.65 -6.35
C PRO A 144 12.21 18.04 -6.53
N LYS A 145 10.98 18.09 -7.00
CA LYS A 145 10.18 19.33 -7.05
C LYS A 145 9.36 19.44 -5.78
N ALA A 146 9.42 20.59 -5.12
CA ALA A 146 8.66 20.81 -3.89
C ALA A 146 7.15 20.72 -4.16
N GLU A 147 6.69 21.16 -5.32
CA GLU A 147 5.29 21.11 -5.74
C GLU A 147 4.74 19.67 -5.76
N ASP A 148 5.60 18.70 -6.10
CA ASP A 148 5.19 17.30 -6.24
C ASP A 148 5.08 16.59 -4.87
N MET A 149 5.69 17.12 -3.80
CA MET A 149 5.80 16.41 -2.52
C MET A 149 4.45 16.18 -1.85
N ASN A 150 3.51 17.12 -2.02
CA ASN A 150 2.15 17.01 -1.49
C ASN A 150 1.33 15.91 -2.18
N ILE A 151 1.80 15.41 -3.33
CA ILE A 151 1.16 14.31 -4.07
C ILE A 151 1.95 13.02 -3.87
N VAL A 152 3.27 13.10 -4.00
CA VAL A 152 4.19 11.96 -3.97
C VAL A 152 4.19 11.28 -2.59
N VAL A 153 4.30 12.04 -1.49
CA VAL A 153 4.39 11.44 -0.15
C VAL A 153 3.13 10.67 0.25
N PRO A 154 1.90 11.20 0.11
CA PRO A 154 0.69 10.43 0.40
C PRO A 154 0.56 9.15 -0.45
N ILE A 155 0.97 9.18 -1.72
CA ILE A 155 0.98 7.99 -2.58
C ILE A 155 1.94 6.93 -2.04
N HIS A 156 3.16 7.33 -1.64
CA HIS A 156 4.13 6.40 -1.06
C HIS A 156 3.61 5.77 0.24
N ASN A 157 3.00 6.57 1.11
CA ASN A 157 2.40 6.08 2.35
C ASN A 157 1.29 5.07 2.03
N ALA A 158 0.38 5.39 1.10
CA ALA A 158 -0.68 4.48 0.68
C ALA A 158 -0.16 3.17 0.06
N VAL A 159 0.94 3.23 -0.70
CA VAL A 159 1.60 2.04 -1.26
C VAL A 159 2.19 1.17 -0.15
N ASN A 160 2.81 1.76 0.87
CA ASN A 160 3.31 1.03 2.04
C ASN A 160 2.18 0.35 2.83
N GLU A 161 1.07 1.05 3.05
CA GLU A 161 -0.11 0.50 3.72
C GLU A 161 -0.72 -0.67 2.93
N ARG A 162 -0.76 -0.55 1.59
CA ARG A 162 -1.22 -1.64 0.72
C ARG A 162 -0.28 -2.85 0.76
N ALA A 163 1.03 -2.62 0.79
CA ALA A 163 2.02 -3.68 0.94
C ALA A 163 1.84 -4.41 2.27
N TRP A 164 1.65 -3.66 3.36
CA TRP A 164 1.35 -4.23 4.68
C TRP A 164 0.07 -5.05 4.68
N LYS A 165 -1.01 -4.56 4.08
CA LYS A 165 -2.26 -5.33 3.93
C LYS A 165 -2.06 -6.66 3.20
N GLN A 166 -1.23 -6.70 2.16
CA GLN A 166 -0.90 -7.95 1.48
C GLN A 166 -0.10 -8.89 2.36
N ILE A 167 0.85 -8.38 3.17
CA ILE A 167 1.55 -9.18 4.17
C ILE A 167 0.55 -9.78 5.16
N LEU A 168 -0.39 -8.99 5.69
CA LEU A 168 -1.43 -9.50 6.60
C LEU A 168 -2.30 -10.60 5.96
N GLU A 169 -2.55 -10.57 4.65
CA GLU A 169 -3.21 -11.67 3.93
C GLU A 169 -2.40 -12.97 4.01
N TRP A 170 -1.08 -12.90 3.85
CA TRP A 170 -0.19 -14.05 4.03
C TRP A 170 -0.12 -14.51 5.48
N GLU A 171 -0.03 -13.58 6.42
CA GLU A 171 -0.01 -13.86 7.86
C GLU A 171 -1.32 -14.53 8.32
N SER A 172 -2.46 -14.21 7.70
CA SER A 172 -3.75 -14.88 8.00
C SER A 172 -3.74 -16.38 7.70
N ILE A 173 -2.89 -16.83 6.77
CA ILE A 173 -2.71 -18.26 6.44
C ILE A 173 -1.70 -18.90 7.38
N ALA A 174 -0.61 -18.18 7.68
CA ALA A 174 0.43 -18.68 8.57
C ALA A 174 -0.08 -18.85 10.02
N GLY A 175 -0.87 -17.89 10.49
CA GLY A 175 -1.36 -17.82 11.86
C GLY A 175 -0.25 -17.67 12.90
N GLY A 176 -0.63 -17.83 14.17
CA GLY A 176 0.32 -17.94 15.29
C GLY A 176 0.89 -16.63 15.83
N SER A 177 0.66 -15.48 15.19
CA SER A 177 1.08 -14.16 15.71
C SER A 177 0.05 -13.53 16.64
N GLU A 178 -1.20 -14.01 16.65
CA GLU A 178 -2.27 -13.47 17.50
C GLU A 178 -1.95 -13.57 19.00
N VAL A 179 -1.24 -14.62 19.41
CA VAL A 179 -0.83 -14.84 20.81
C VAL A 179 0.11 -13.76 21.34
N CYS A 180 0.79 -13.01 20.46
CA CYS A 180 1.71 -11.94 20.82
C CYS A 180 1.26 -10.55 20.36
N GLY A 181 -0.02 -10.39 20.02
CA GLY A 181 -0.59 -9.12 19.57
C GLY A 181 -0.35 -8.82 18.08
N GLY A 182 -0.17 -9.86 17.26
CA GLY A 182 -0.08 -9.74 15.81
C GLY A 182 1.35 -9.58 15.25
N PRO A 183 1.49 -9.60 13.91
CA PRO A 183 2.78 -9.45 13.24
C PRO A 183 3.31 -8.01 13.36
N LYS A 184 4.62 -7.85 13.57
CA LYS A 184 5.27 -6.52 13.71
C LYS A 184 6.36 -6.32 12.68
N LEU A 185 6.41 -5.16 12.03
CA LEU A 185 7.45 -4.86 11.04
C LEU A 185 8.77 -4.51 11.75
N VAL A 186 9.82 -5.28 11.44
CA VAL A 186 11.17 -5.13 11.99
C VAL A 186 11.98 -4.16 11.16
N SER A 187 12.03 -4.41 9.85
CA SER A 187 12.80 -3.59 8.92
C SER A 187 12.23 -3.68 7.51
N PHE A 188 12.49 -2.65 6.71
CA PHE A 188 12.24 -2.62 5.28
C PHE A 188 13.52 -2.20 4.56
N GLN A 189 13.89 -2.91 3.50
CA GLN A 189 15.08 -2.63 2.71
C GLN A 189 14.73 -2.55 1.23
N GLY A 190 15.04 -1.41 0.60
CA GLY A 190 14.95 -1.24 -0.85
C GLY A 190 16.10 -1.95 -1.57
N ARG A 191 15.80 -2.67 -2.65
CA ARG A 191 16.72 -3.41 -3.51
C ARG A 191 16.40 -3.18 -5.00
N PRO A 192 16.44 -1.93 -5.49
CA PRO A 192 15.99 -1.59 -6.84
C PRO A 192 16.79 -2.26 -7.97
N LYS A 193 18.02 -2.71 -7.70
CA LYS A 193 18.87 -3.40 -8.68
C LYS A 193 18.66 -4.92 -8.71
N ASP A 194 17.99 -5.50 -7.72
CA ASP A 194 17.87 -6.94 -7.58
C ASP A 194 16.59 -7.45 -8.26
N ILE A 195 16.75 -8.34 -9.23
CA ILE A 195 15.62 -8.99 -9.90
C ILE A 195 15.38 -10.36 -9.27
N THR A 196 14.12 -10.66 -8.93
CA THR A 196 13.76 -12.00 -8.44
C THR A 196 13.75 -13.01 -9.59
N TRP A 197 14.08 -14.27 -9.33
CA TRP A 197 14.04 -15.34 -10.35
C TRP A 197 12.66 -15.42 -11.03
N LYS A 198 11.58 -15.18 -10.28
CA LYS A 198 10.20 -15.15 -10.78
C LYS A 198 9.98 -13.99 -11.75
N ALA A 199 10.48 -12.80 -11.42
CA ALA A 199 10.42 -11.63 -12.30
C ALA A 199 11.26 -11.83 -13.56
N TRP A 200 12.46 -12.40 -13.42
CA TRP A 200 13.33 -12.75 -14.55
C TRP A 200 12.64 -13.72 -15.51
N LEU A 201 12.09 -14.83 -15.02
CA LEU A 201 11.37 -15.80 -15.84
C LEU A 201 10.15 -15.19 -16.54
N ARG A 202 9.40 -14.32 -15.85
CA ARG A 202 8.28 -13.59 -16.45
C ARG A 202 8.73 -12.62 -17.54
N SER A 203 9.90 -12.02 -17.40
CA SER A 203 10.49 -11.14 -18.42
C SER A 203 10.78 -11.89 -19.72
N LEU A 204 11.15 -13.17 -19.66
CA LEU A 204 11.40 -13.99 -20.85
C LEU A 204 10.15 -14.19 -21.71
N VAL A 205 8.95 -14.13 -21.11
CA VAL A 205 7.66 -14.25 -21.82
C VAL A 205 6.96 -12.90 -22.02
N GLY A 206 7.73 -11.80 -22.00
CA GLY A 206 7.26 -10.47 -22.40
C GLY A 206 6.57 -9.65 -21.31
N TYR A 207 6.64 -10.05 -20.03
CA TYR A 207 6.15 -9.22 -18.94
C TYR A 207 7.18 -8.15 -18.57
N GLN A 208 6.71 -7.00 -18.09
CA GLN A 208 7.56 -5.94 -17.59
C GLN A 208 8.23 -6.36 -16.28
N LEU A 209 9.52 -6.04 -16.15
CA LEU A 209 10.27 -6.20 -14.91
C LEU A 209 9.74 -5.22 -13.84
N PRO A 210 9.87 -5.57 -12.55
CA PRO A 210 9.54 -4.61 -11.49
C PRO A 210 10.50 -3.43 -11.57
N PHE A 211 9.98 -2.22 -11.36
CA PHE A 211 10.80 -1.01 -11.32
C PHE A 211 11.47 -0.83 -9.95
N ASP A 212 10.93 -1.47 -8.93
CA ASP A 212 11.46 -1.46 -7.57
C ASP A 212 11.16 -2.79 -6.88
N ARG A 213 12.07 -3.21 -6.00
CA ARG A 213 11.93 -4.41 -5.17
C ARG A 213 12.27 -4.03 -3.75
N HIS A 214 11.45 -4.47 -2.81
CA HIS A 214 11.72 -4.33 -1.39
C HIS A 214 11.67 -5.68 -0.68
N ASP A 215 12.58 -5.85 0.27
CA ASP A 215 12.57 -6.98 1.19
C ASP A 215 12.18 -6.46 2.58
N TRP A 216 11.08 -6.99 3.13
CA TRP A 216 10.56 -6.61 4.44
C TRP A 216 10.79 -7.76 5.43
N GLU A 217 11.15 -7.45 6.67
CA GLU A 217 11.30 -8.44 7.73
C GLU A 217 10.23 -8.21 8.79
N VAL A 218 9.46 -9.26 9.06
CA VAL A 218 8.32 -9.25 9.98
C VAL A 218 8.60 -10.21 11.13
N ASP A 219 8.30 -9.76 12.34
CA ASP A 219 8.32 -10.59 13.54
C ASP A 219 6.96 -11.25 13.75
N ARG A 220 6.98 -12.57 13.83
CA ARG A 220 5.88 -13.43 14.28
C ARG A 220 6.26 -14.04 15.63
N CYS A 221 5.92 -13.39 16.73
CA CYS A 221 6.13 -13.93 18.08
C CYS A 221 7.59 -14.40 18.31
N GLY A 222 8.58 -13.61 17.88
CA GLY A 222 10.01 -13.96 17.98
C GLY A 222 10.58 -14.72 16.78
N LYS A 223 9.75 -15.09 15.79
CA LYS A 223 10.22 -15.66 14.53
C LYS A 223 10.33 -14.58 13.46
N ARG A 224 11.53 -14.42 12.89
CA ARG A 224 11.78 -13.50 11.77
C ARG A 224 11.39 -14.11 10.45
N VAL A 225 10.52 -13.41 9.71
CA VAL A 225 9.99 -13.86 8.42
C VAL A 225 10.25 -12.79 7.38
N LYS A 226 10.91 -13.17 6.30
CA LYS A 226 11.25 -12.26 5.22
C LYS A 226 10.19 -12.32 4.13
N TYR A 227 9.73 -11.15 3.70
CA TYR A 227 8.83 -10.94 2.58
C TYR A 227 9.58 -10.25 1.45
N VAL A 228 9.25 -10.64 0.21
CA VAL A 228 9.74 -10.00 -1.00
C VAL A 228 8.56 -9.32 -1.68
N ILE A 229 8.72 -8.05 -2.03
CA ILE A 229 7.70 -7.19 -2.59
C ILE A 229 8.24 -6.60 -3.89
N ASP A 230 7.70 -7.06 -5.02
CA ASP A 230 8.03 -6.49 -6.33
C ASP A 230 6.96 -5.46 -6.74
N PHE A 231 7.40 -4.27 -7.14
CA PHE A 231 6.53 -3.18 -7.60
C PHE A 231 6.53 -3.10 -9.12
N TYR A 232 5.35 -3.17 -9.71
CA TYR A 232 5.14 -3.12 -11.16
C TYR A 232 4.26 -1.93 -11.54
N SER A 233 4.62 -1.29 -12.65
CA SER A 233 3.76 -0.31 -13.30
C SER A 233 2.55 -1.03 -13.88
N GLY A 234 1.35 -0.54 -13.57
CA GLY A 234 0.11 -1.06 -14.11
C GLY A 234 -0.05 -0.70 -15.59
N ARG A 235 -0.82 -1.53 -16.30
CA ARG A 235 -1.10 -1.37 -17.74
C ARG A 235 -2.21 -0.33 -17.93
N GLY A 236 -2.01 0.60 -18.86
CA GLY A 236 -3.01 1.61 -19.26
C GLY A 236 -2.58 3.06 -19.02
N ASN A 237 -3.46 3.99 -19.38
CA ASN A 237 -3.20 5.43 -19.33
C ASN A 237 -3.42 6.05 -17.93
N SER A 238 -3.95 5.29 -16.97
CA SER A 238 -4.09 5.72 -15.57
C SER A 238 -2.88 5.30 -14.73
N LEU A 239 -2.60 6.07 -13.67
CA LEU A 239 -1.59 5.74 -12.67
C LEU A 239 -2.05 4.53 -11.85
N SER A 240 -1.79 3.34 -12.37
CA SER A 240 -2.06 2.07 -11.71
C SER A 240 -0.74 1.41 -11.33
N PHE A 241 -0.71 0.75 -10.16
CA PHE A 241 0.43 -0.02 -9.69
C PHE A 241 -0.04 -1.40 -9.22
N TYR A 242 0.80 -2.38 -9.47
CA TYR A 242 0.60 -3.76 -9.05
C TYR A 242 1.74 -4.17 -8.12
N LEU A 243 1.39 -4.77 -6.96
CA LEU A 243 2.34 -5.27 -5.98
C LEU A 243 2.28 -6.79 -5.96
N ASP A 244 3.42 -7.45 -6.09
CA ASP A 244 3.58 -8.90 -5.91
C ASP A 244 4.29 -9.19 -4.58
N THR A 245 3.56 -9.09 -3.48
CA THR A 245 4.03 -9.42 -2.13
C THR A 245 3.96 -10.92 -1.89
N ARG A 246 5.04 -11.50 -1.36
CA ARG A 246 5.12 -12.94 -1.06
C ARG A 246 6.18 -13.26 -0.01
N PRO A 247 6.01 -14.32 0.81
CA PRO A 247 7.05 -14.84 1.69
C PRO A 247 8.30 -15.20 0.90
N SER A 248 9.49 -14.99 1.44
CA SER A 248 10.75 -15.36 0.80
C SER A 248 10.78 -16.88 0.53
N PRO A 249 11.21 -17.34 -0.66
CA PRO A 249 11.30 -18.76 -0.95
C PRO A 249 12.56 -19.40 -0.33
N ALA A 250 13.38 -18.62 0.38
CA ALA A 250 14.60 -19.12 1.02
C ALA A 250 14.32 -20.05 2.21
N THR A 251 13.09 -20.08 2.73
CA THR A 251 12.69 -20.94 3.85
C THR A 251 11.60 -21.92 3.42
N LEU A 252 11.61 -23.12 4.02
CA LEU A 252 10.58 -24.15 3.76
C LEU A 252 9.17 -23.63 4.08
N GLU A 253 9.02 -22.88 5.17
CA GLU A 253 7.77 -22.23 5.53
C GLU A 253 7.31 -21.22 4.47
N GLY A 254 8.23 -20.40 3.95
CA GLY A 254 7.89 -19.46 2.88
C GLY A 254 7.44 -20.16 1.61
N CYS A 255 8.06 -21.29 1.26
CA CYS A 255 7.61 -22.15 0.16
C CYS A 255 6.24 -22.80 0.44
N LEU A 256 6.02 -23.34 1.64
CA LEU A 256 4.76 -23.95 2.04
C LEU A 256 3.60 -22.93 2.01
N LEU A 257 3.81 -21.74 2.55
CA LEU A 257 2.82 -20.66 2.53
C LEU A 257 2.42 -20.31 1.10
N ARG A 258 3.39 -20.25 0.17
CA ARG A 258 3.11 -19.99 -1.26
C ARG A 258 2.22 -21.08 -1.88
N VAL A 259 2.50 -22.34 -1.57
CA VAL A 259 1.68 -23.47 -2.02
C VAL A 259 0.27 -23.37 -1.42
N GLN A 260 0.15 -23.14 -0.11
CA GLN A 260 -1.14 -22.98 0.56
C GLN A 260 -1.97 -21.80 0.00
N MET A 261 -1.33 -20.66 -0.26
CA MET A 261 -1.99 -19.50 -0.88
C MET A 261 -2.44 -19.83 -2.31
N ALA A 262 -1.65 -20.56 -3.08
CA ALA A 262 -2.04 -20.99 -4.43
C ALA A 262 -3.28 -21.90 -4.38
N PHE A 263 -3.31 -22.86 -3.46
CA PHE A 263 -4.50 -23.69 -3.23
C PHE A 263 -5.71 -22.85 -2.78
N ARG A 264 -5.56 -21.97 -1.77
CA ARG A 264 -6.63 -21.08 -1.30
C ARG A 264 -7.23 -20.26 -2.44
N ARG A 265 -6.38 -19.68 -3.29
CA ARG A 265 -6.81 -18.88 -4.45
C ARG A 265 -7.46 -19.73 -5.55
N ALA A 266 -7.02 -20.98 -5.74
CA ALA A 266 -7.66 -21.90 -6.68
C ALA A 266 -9.07 -22.29 -6.21
N PHE A 267 -9.22 -22.71 -4.95
CA PHE A 267 -10.51 -23.13 -4.41
C PHE A 267 -11.53 -21.99 -4.33
N THR A 268 -11.12 -20.80 -3.85
CA THR A 268 -12.01 -19.62 -3.80
C THR A 268 -12.43 -19.09 -5.18
N ARG A 269 -11.71 -19.46 -6.24
CA ARG A 269 -12.07 -19.11 -7.63
C ARG A 269 -13.02 -20.12 -8.26
N VAL A 270 -13.12 -21.33 -7.72
CA VAL A 270 -14.05 -22.38 -8.20
C VAL A 270 -15.47 -22.16 -7.63
N GLU A 271 -15.61 -21.44 -6.52
CA GLU A 271 -16.90 -21.16 -5.86
C GLU A 271 -17.60 -19.88 -6.34
N LYS A 272 -17.00 -19.11 -7.27
CA LYS A 272 -17.59 -17.90 -7.87
C LYS A 272 -17.85 -18.09 -9.35
#